data_AF-A0A1J4Q0Y1-F1
#
_entry.id   AF-A0A1J4Q0Y1-F1
#
_cell.length_a   1.000
_cell.length_b   1.000
_cell.length_c   1.000
_cell.angle_alpha   90.00
_cell.angle_beta   90.00
_cell.angle_gamma   90.00
#
_symmetry.space_group_name_H-M   'P 1'
#
loop_
_entity.id
_entity.type
_entity.pdbx_description
1 polymer ?
#
loop_
_entity_poly.entity_id
_entity_poly.type
_entity_poly.pdbx_seq_one_letter_code
_entity_poly.pdbx_strand_id
1 'polypeptide(L)'
;MVWGSAYDGTDVPKSQEAYVEEVVLFLHACTDRSPALLWPEQEPAVPDTTDRTSPAFDRRLSAYLARSLTSALGVPVTETSGTPLDGPATTHTLVVQTAGRSHWAVATAQEPERPLVLPLLTSEVLYLPRGSRTTVTASAGSRLVSLSLGTPAHGRGLDREPFRAARRPE
;
A
#
# COMPACT_ATOMS: atom_id res chain seq x y z
N MET A 1 18.29 11.02 -14.55
CA MET A 1 17.06 11.58 -13.97
C MET A 1 17.22 11.41 -12.47
N VAL A 2 17.62 12.48 -11.79
CA VAL A 2 18.00 12.47 -10.36
C VAL A 2 16.76 12.86 -9.58
N TRP A 3 16.25 11.95 -8.75
CA TRP A 3 15.17 12.27 -7.83
C TRP A 3 15.70 13.29 -6.82
N GLY A 4 15.13 14.50 -6.85
CA GLY A 4 15.51 15.58 -5.96
C GLY A 4 15.16 15.20 -4.53
N SER A 5 16.18 14.79 -3.77
CA SER A 5 16.11 14.59 -2.32
C SER A 5 15.70 15.91 -1.66
N ALA A 6 14.45 15.99 -1.20
CA ALA A 6 14.02 17.01 -0.26
C ALA A 6 14.35 16.55 1.17
N TYR A 7 15.63 16.26 1.44
CA TYR A 7 16.08 15.92 2.79
C TYR A 7 17.48 16.48 3.09
N ASP A 8 17.55 17.11 4.25
CA ASP A 8 18.71 17.77 4.83
C ASP A 8 19.75 16.74 5.30
N GLY A 9 20.67 16.39 4.40
CA GLY A 9 22.06 16.02 4.72
C GLY A 9 22.34 14.84 5.64
N THR A 10 21.37 14.00 5.96
CA THR A 10 21.58 12.77 6.75
C THR A 10 21.49 11.57 5.82
N ASP A 11 22.58 10.80 5.74
CA ASP A 11 22.71 9.58 4.95
C ASP A 11 21.54 8.63 5.28
N VAL A 12 20.52 8.62 4.42
CA VAL A 12 19.42 7.67 4.52
C VAL A 12 20.03 6.30 4.19
N PRO A 13 19.91 5.29 5.08
CA PRO A 13 20.38 3.96 4.76
C PRO A 13 19.72 3.51 3.45
N LYS A 14 20.52 3.11 2.45
CA LYS A 14 20.07 2.72 1.10
C LYS A 14 18.86 1.76 1.10
N SER A 15 18.70 0.97 2.16
CA SER A 15 17.57 0.06 2.36
C SER A 15 16.21 0.76 2.50
N GLN A 16 16.14 1.98 3.03
CA GLN A 16 14.88 2.72 3.22
C GLN A 16 14.29 3.17 1.88
N GLU A 17 15.13 3.73 1.01
CA GLU A 17 14.71 4.15 -0.33
C GLU A 17 14.33 2.95 -1.20
N ALA A 18 15.07 1.85 -1.08
CA ALA A 18 14.79 0.62 -1.83
C ALA A 18 13.42 0.02 -1.47
N TYR A 19 13.02 0.00 -0.19
CA TYR A 19 11.67 -0.45 0.19
C TYR A 19 10.57 0.42 -0.44
N VAL A 20 10.72 1.74 -0.41
CA VAL A 20 9.75 2.65 -1.02
C VAL A 20 9.71 2.46 -2.54
N GLU A 21 10.86 2.29 -3.18
CA GLU A 21 10.96 2.04 -4.61
C GLU A 21 10.22 0.75 -5.02
N GLU A 22 10.41 -0.34 -4.29
CA GLU A 22 9.69 -1.60 -4.50
C GLU A 22 8.17 -1.40 -4.40
N VAL A 23 7.70 -0.68 -3.37
CA VAL A 23 6.27 -0.38 -3.19
C VAL A 23 5.72 0.49 -4.32
N VAL A 24 6.48 1.47 -4.80
CA VAL A 24 6.08 2.33 -5.92
C VAL A 24 5.99 1.53 -7.22
N LEU A 25 6.98 0.69 -7.52
CA LEU A 25 6.98 -0.19 -8.69
C LEU A 25 5.80 -1.18 -8.64
N PHE A 26 5.56 -1.77 -7.47
CA PHE A 26 4.43 -2.64 -7.22
C PHE A 26 3.10 -1.93 -7.49
N LEU A 27 2.90 -0.74 -6.92
CA LEU A 27 1.70 0.06 -7.16
C LEU A 27 1.50 0.37 -8.64
N HIS A 28 2.54 0.78 -9.36
CA HIS A 28 2.43 1.01 -10.79
C HIS A 28 2.02 -0.24 -11.58
N ALA A 29 2.40 -1.43 -11.12
CA ALA A 29 2.02 -2.69 -11.76
C ALA A 29 0.58 -3.13 -11.45
N CYS A 30 0.07 -2.85 -10.24
CA CYS A 30 -1.21 -3.38 -9.77
C CYS A 30 -2.36 -2.37 -9.71
N THR A 31 -2.10 -1.06 -9.84
CA THR A 31 -3.17 -0.05 -9.78
C THR A 31 -4.24 -0.32 -10.85
N ASP A 32 -5.51 -0.26 -10.44
CA ASP A 32 -6.73 -0.55 -11.22
C ASP A 32 -6.88 -2.00 -11.70
N ARG A 33 -6.13 -2.92 -11.10
CA ARG A 33 -6.28 -4.36 -11.34
C ARG A 33 -6.92 -5.05 -10.13
N SER A 34 -6.71 -6.35 -10.00
CA SER A 34 -7.13 -7.18 -8.88
C SER A 34 -6.30 -6.93 -7.62
N PRO A 35 -6.79 -7.31 -6.43
CA PRO A 35 -5.98 -7.36 -5.22
C PRO A 35 -4.66 -8.10 -5.46
N ALA A 36 -3.57 -7.57 -4.89
CA ALA A 36 -2.24 -8.09 -5.13
C ALA A 36 -1.41 -8.06 -3.86
N LEU A 37 -0.48 -9.01 -3.74
CA LEU A 37 0.45 -9.12 -2.62
C LEU A 37 1.86 -8.87 -3.12
N LEU A 38 2.60 -8.03 -2.40
CA LEU A 38 4.04 -7.85 -2.56
C LEU A 38 4.74 -8.52 -1.38
N TRP A 39 5.79 -9.27 -1.71
CA TRP A 39 6.80 -9.76 -0.79
C TRP A 39 8.06 -8.92 -0.98
N PRO A 40 8.25 -7.86 -0.18
CA PRO A 40 9.39 -6.98 -0.37
C PRO A 40 10.70 -7.70 -0.11
N GLU A 41 11.73 -7.40 -0.90
CA GLU A 41 13.09 -7.88 -0.65
C GLU A 41 13.75 -7.06 0.47
N GLN A 42 13.40 -5.78 0.57
CA GLN A 42 13.79 -4.93 1.68
C GLN A 42 12.77 -4.93 2.81
N GLU A 43 13.23 -4.68 4.03
CA GLU A 43 12.33 -4.43 5.16
C GLU A 43 12.06 -2.94 5.35
N PRO A 44 10.87 -2.56 5.84
CA PRO A 44 10.60 -1.18 6.20
C PRO A 44 11.51 -0.75 7.35
N ALA A 45 12.26 0.33 7.15
CA ALA A 45 13.11 0.93 8.17
C ALA A 45 12.70 2.40 8.38
N VAL A 46 12.63 2.80 9.65
CA VAL A 46 12.33 4.17 10.07
C VAL A 46 13.55 4.72 10.80
N PRO A 47 14.03 5.93 10.49
CA PRO A 47 15.10 6.58 11.25
C PRO A 47 14.76 6.71 12.74
N ASP A 48 15.78 6.61 13.61
CA ASP A 48 15.69 6.90 15.05
C ASP A 48 14.71 6.02 15.85
N THR A 49 14.49 4.78 15.41
CA THR A 49 13.75 3.78 16.17
C THR A 49 14.34 2.39 15.95
N THR A 50 14.87 1.81 17.03
CA THR A 50 15.36 0.43 17.07
C THR A 50 14.28 -0.55 17.53
N ASP A 51 13.28 -0.06 18.27
CA ASP A 51 12.20 -0.89 18.79
C ASP A 51 11.00 -0.96 17.82
N ARG A 52 11.05 -1.98 16.95
CA ARG A 52 9.94 -2.33 16.05
C ARG A 52 8.69 -2.81 16.78
N THR A 53 8.80 -3.22 18.04
CA THR A 53 7.66 -3.72 18.83
C THR A 53 6.77 -2.59 19.35
N SER A 54 7.26 -1.36 19.31
CA SER A 54 6.54 -0.18 19.80
C SER A 54 5.45 0.30 18.82
N PRO A 55 4.25 0.67 19.29
CA PRO A 55 3.26 1.39 18.47
C PRO A 55 3.74 2.75 17.94
N ALA A 56 4.80 3.32 18.53
CA ALA A 56 5.42 4.52 18.00
C ALA A 56 6.14 4.27 16.67
N PHE A 57 6.66 3.06 16.45
CA PHE A 57 7.24 2.65 15.17
C PHE A 57 6.19 2.69 14.06
N ASP A 58 5.01 2.11 14.29
CA ASP A 58 3.93 2.04 13.28
C ASP A 58 3.49 3.44 12.83
N ARG A 59 3.34 4.37 13.78
CA ARG A 59 2.97 5.76 13.47
C ARG A 59 4.03 6.51 12.67
N ARG A 60 5.31 6.30 12.98
CA ARG A 60 6.41 6.94 12.24
C ARG A 60 6.57 6.32 10.86
N LEU A 61 6.44 5.00 10.75
CA LEU A 61 6.48 4.28 9.48
C LEU A 61 5.34 4.73 8.57
N SER A 62 4.11 4.80 9.09
CA SER A 62 2.96 5.21 8.30
C SER A 62 3.11 6.63 7.77
N ALA A 63 3.57 7.57 8.60
CA ALA A 63 3.83 8.95 8.19
C ALA A 63 4.98 9.06 7.18
N TYR A 64 6.06 8.28 7.35
CA TYR A 64 7.16 8.22 6.40
C TYR A 64 6.69 7.70 5.03
N LEU A 65 6.00 6.56 5.01
CA LEU A 65 5.49 5.96 3.78
C LEU A 65 4.47 6.88 3.10
N ALA A 66 3.54 7.49 3.84
CA ALA A 66 2.58 8.43 3.27
C ALA A 66 3.26 9.61 2.56
N ARG A 67 4.25 10.24 3.21
CA ARG A 67 5.02 11.35 2.61
C ARG A 67 5.83 10.91 1.39
N SER A 68 6.56 9.80 1.50
CA SER A 68 7.39 9.31 0.41
C SER A 68 6.56 8.88 -0.80
N LEU A 69 5.45 8.16 -0.58
CA LEU A 69 4.53 7.77 -1.66
C LEU A 69 3.78 8.97 -2.24
N THR A 70 3.40 9.96 -1.43
CA THR A 70 2.81 11.20 -1.95
C THR A 70 3.77 11.89 -2.92
N SER A 71 5.05 12.00 -2.53
CA SER A 71 6.08 12.58 -3.38
C SER A 71 6.34 11.77 -4.64
N ALA A 72 6.36 10.43 -4.54
CA ALA A 72 6.70 9.55 -5.66
C ALA A 72 5.57 9.39 -6.67
N LEU A 73 4.32 9.29 -6.20
CA LEU A 73 3.16 9.04 -7.03
C LEU A 73 2.48 10.33 -7.52
N GLY A 74 2.78 11.48 -6.88
CA GLY A 74 2.14 12.75 -7.19
C GLY A 74 0.66 12.82 -6.82
N VAL A 75 0.18 11.92 -5.96
CA VAL A 75 -1.19 11.90 -5.41
C VAL A 75 -1.14 11.97 -3.89
N PRO A 76 -2.10 12.62 -3.22
CA PRO A 76 -2.17 12.61 -1.76
C PRO A 76 -2.29 11.18 -1.23
N VAL A 77 -1.48 10.82 -0.24
CA VAL A 77 -1.60 9.55 0.49
C VAL A 77 -1.94 9.85 1.94
N THR A 78 -3.02 9.25 2.44
CA THR A 78 -3.48 9.41 3.83
C THR A 78 -3.24 8.12 4.60
N GLU A 79 -2.54 8.20 5.72
CA GLU A 79 -2.27 7.07 6.59
C GLU A 79 -3.33 6.86 7.68
N THR A 80 -3.52 5.61 8.08
CA THR A 80 -4.22 5.23 9.30
C THR A 80 -3.46 4.04 9.92
N SER A 81 -3.26 4.06 11.24
CA SER A 81 -2.51 3.03 11.96
C SER A 81 -3.40 2.31 12.96
N GLY A 82 -3.22 1.00 13.11
CA GLY A 82 -3.79 0.23 14.22
C GLY A 82 -5.29 -0.13 14.14
N THR A 83 -5.99 0.21 13.06
CA THR A 83 -7.39 -0.19 12.84
C THR A 83 -7.49 -1.32 11.82
N PRO A 84 -8.16 -2.45 12.14
CA PRO A 84 -8.51 -3.45 11.14
C PRO A 84 -9.39 -2.82 10.05
N LEU A 85 -9.12 -3.15 8.79
CA LEU A 85 -9.92 -2.71 7.65
C LEU A 85 -10.98 -3.76 7.36
N ASP A 86 -12.01 -3.85 8.20
CA ASP A 86 -13.19 -4.66 7.90
C ASP A 86 -14.22 -3.85 7.11
N GLY A 87 -14.75 -4.44 6.04
CA GLY A 87 -15.77 -3.82 5.21
C GLY A 87 -15.25 -3.25 3.89
N PRO A 88 -15.94 -2.27 3.28
CA PRO A 88 -15.59 -1.77 1.95
C PRO A 88 -14.42 -0.78 1.99
N ALA A 89 -13.40 -1.02 1.15
CA ALA A 89 -12.36 -0.06 0.83
C ALA A 89 -12.92 1.01 -0.12
N THR A 90 -13.08 2.23 0.37
CA THR A 90 -13.65 3.36 -0.41
C THR A 90 -12.65 4.02 -1.37
N THR A 91 -11.37 3.71 -1.19
CA THR A 91 -10.23 4.19 -2.00
C THR A 91 -9.31 3.04 -2.36
N HIS A 92 -8.28 3.27 -3.15
CA HIS A 92 -7.20 2.30 -3.30
C HIS A 92 -6.36 2.33 -2.02
N THR A 93 -6.13 1.17 -1.42
CA THR A 93 -5.48 1.07 -0.11
C THR A 93 -4.30 0.13 -0.19
N LEU A 94 -3.16 0.56 0.35
CA LEU A 94 -2.06 -0.34 0.71
C LEU A 94 -2.16 -0.68 2.19
N VAL A 95 -1.95 -1.95 2.51
CA VAL A 95 -1.84 -2.44 3.87
C VAL A 95 -0.45 -3.02 4.04
N VAL A 96 0.30 -2.53 5.03
CA VAL A 96 1.60 -3.07 5.41
C VAL A 96 1.48 -3.71 6.78
N GLN A 97 1.77 -4.99 6.87
CA GLN A 97 1.75 -5.71 8.14
C GLN A 97 3.08 -5.47 8.87
N THR A 98 3.05 -4.79 10.00
CA THR A 98 4.27 -4.35 10.70
C THR A 98 4.71 -5.30 11.81
N ALA A 99 3.81 -6.13 12.33
CA ALA A 99 4.15 -7.19 13.26
C ALA A 99 3.11 -8.31 13.29
N GLY A 100 3.55 -9.54 13.51
CA GLY A 100 2.66 -10.70 13.60
C GLY A 100 2.06 -11.08 12.24
N ARG A 101 0.83 -11.60 12.28
CA ARG A 101 0.12 -12.08 11.09
C ARG A 101 -1.37 -11.77 11.17
N SER A 102 -1.98 -11.57 10.00
CA SER A 102 -3.43 -11.41 9.85
C SER A 102 -3.92 -12.29 8.72
N HIS A 103 -5.12 -12.85 8.84
CA HIS A 103 -5.78 -13.59 7.75
C HIS A 103 -6.78 -12.67 7.06
N TRP A 104 -6.68 -12.57 5.74
CA TRP A 104 -7.48 -11.70 4.91
C TRP A 104 -8.36 -12.51 3.98
N ALA A 105 -9.62 -12.10 3.86
CA ALA A 105 -10.48 -12.45 2.74
C ALA A 105 -10.85 -11.16 2.00
N VAL A 106 -10.55 -11.11 0.70
CA VAL A 106 -10.77 -9.92 -0.14
C VAL A 106 -11.66 -10.28 -1.32
N ALA A 107 -12.87 -9.73 -1.34
CA ALA A 107 -13.79 -9.84 -2.46
C ALA A 107 -13.76 -8.55 -3.29
N THR A 108 -13.91 -8.66 -4.61
CA THR A 108 -14.04 -7.50 -5.50
C THR A 108 -15.46 -7.41 -6.05
N ALA A 109 -15.84 -6.28 -6.63
CA ALA A 109 -17.13 -6.15 -7.30
C ALA A 109 -17.26 -7.09 -8.52
N GLN A 110 -16.13 -7.39 -9.17
CA GLN A 110 -16.04 -8.28 -10.32
C GLN A 110 -16.18 -9.75 -9.91
N GLU A 111 -15.65 -10.12 -8.75
CA GLU A 111 -15.62 -11.49 -8.26
C GLU A 111 -16.06 -11.58 -6.78
N PRO A 112 -17.35 -11.29 -6.46
CA PRO A 112 -17.83 -11.27 -5.08
C PRO A 112 -17.89 -12.67 -4.44
N GLU A 113 -18.15 -13.71 -5.25
CA GLU A 113 -18.33 -15.10 -4.80
C GLU A 113 -17.00 -15.87 -4.69
N ARG A 114 -15.87 -15.25 -5.06
CA ARG A 114 -14.54 -15.89 -5.07
C ARG A 114 -13.52 -14.99 -4.38
N PRO A 115 -13.61 -14.82 -3.05
CA PRO A 115 -12.67 -13.98 -2.33
C PRO A 115 -11.25 -14.54 -2.42
N LEU A 116 -10.28 -13.64 -2.62
CA LEU A 116 -8.87 -13.93 -2.41
C LEU A 116 -8.65 -14.12 -0.91
N VAL A 117 -8.25 -15.33 -0.49
CA VAL A 117 -7.97 -15.64 0.91
C VAL A 117 -6.47 -15.87 1.09
N LEU A 118 -5.82 -15.08 1.95
CA LEU A 118 -4.38 -15.18 2.18
C LEU A 118 -3.99 -14.75 3.60
N PRO A 119 -2.91 -15.32 4.17
CA PRO A 119 -2.24 -14.70 5.29
C PRO A 119 -1.42 -13.50 4.82
N LEU A 120 -1.41 -12.44 5.63
CA LEU A 120 -0.49 -11.32 5.49
C LEU A 120 0.51 -11.39 6.65
N LEU A 121 1.78 -11.56 6.32
CA LEU A 121 2.90 -11.71 7.24
C LEU A 121 3.65 -10.40 7.44
N THR A 122 4.47 -10.34 8.48
CA THR A 122 5.27 -9.15 8.79
C THR A 122 6.13 -8.74 7.59
N SER A 123 6.16 -7.43 7.31
CA SER A 123 6.80 -6.78 6.17
C SER A 123 6.12 -6.99 4.81
N GLU A 124 5.08 -7.82 4.70
CA GLU A 124 4.33 -7.97 3.46
C GLU A 124 3.38 -6.79 3.22
N VAL A 125 3.10 -6.54 1.94
CA VAL A 125 2.24 -5.43 1.50
C VAL A 125 1.09 -5.96 0.66
N LEU A 126 -0.14 -5.70 1.10
CA LEU A 126 -1.36 -6.02 0.37
C LEU A 126 -1.93 -4.76 -0.28
N TYR A 127 -2.13 -4.82 -1.60
CA TYR A 127 -2.89 -3.82 -2.33
C TYR A 127 -4.36 -4.22 -2.43
N LEU A 128 -5.22 -3.28 -2.06
CA LEU A 128 -6.66 -3.35 -2.14
C LEU A 128 -7.16 -2.31 -3.15
N PRO A 129 -7.69 -2.75 -4.31
CA PRO A 129 -8.38 -1.88 -5.24
C PRO A 129 -9.58 -1.21 -4.56
N ARG A 130 -9.93 -0.01 -5.03
CA ARG A 130 -11.17 0.66 -4.64
C ARG A 130 -12.37 -0.26 -4.86
N GLY A 131 -13.26 -0.31 -3.88
CA GLY A 131 -14.46 -1.15 -3.91
C GLY A 131 -14.25 -2.58 -3.43
N SER A 132 -13.02 -2.97 -3.08
CA SER A 132 -12.77 -4.25 -2.41
C SER A 132 -13.53 -4.33 -1.09
N ARG A 133 -14.12 -5.48 -0.79
CA ARG A 133 -14.70 -5.78 0.52
C ARG A 133 -13.79 -6.75 1.25
N THR A 134 -13.39 -6.40 2.45
CA THR A 134 -12.42 -7.13 3.24
C THR A 134 -13.03 -7.69 4.52
N THR A 135 -12.53 -8.86 4.92
CA THR A 135 -12.73 -9.43 6.26
C THR A 135 -11.37 -9.82 6.79
N VAL A 136 -11.05 -9.38 8.00
CA VAL A 136 -9.72 -9.50 8.61
C VAL A 136 -9.82 -10.22 9.94
N THR A 137 -9.03 -11.29 10.10
CA THR A 137 -8.84 -11.95 11.39
C THR A 137 -7.39 -11.78 11.83
N ALA A 138 -7.16 -10.85 12.76
CA ALA A 138 -5.84 -10.55 13.29
C ALA A 138 -5.45 -11.53 14.40
N SER A 139 -4.20 -12.02 14.38
CA SER A 139 -3.65 -12.80 15.52
C SER A 139 -3.28 -11.87 16.69
N ALA A 140 -3.14 -12.42 17.90
CA ALA A 140 -2.70 -11.63 19.06
C ALA A 140 -1.35 -10.95 18.78
N GLY A 141 -1.26 -9.64 19.09
CA GLY A 141 -0.06 -8.83 18.82
C GLY A 141 0.14 -8.44 17.35
N SER A 142 -0.80 -8.77 16.47
CA SER A 142 -0.79 -8.32 15.07
C SER A 142 -0.93 -6.81 14.98
N ARG A 143 -0.11 -6.18 14.14
CA ARG A 143 -0.13 -4.74 13.87
C ARG A 143 0.06 -4.48 12.38
N LEU A 144 -0.62 -3.44 11.91
CA LEU A 144 -0.60 -3.02 10.52
C LEU A 144 -0.68 -1.50 10.42
N VAL A 145 -0.23 -1.00 9.28
CA VAL A 145 -0.50 0.36 8.81
C VAL A 145 -1.25 0.29 7.49
N SER A 146 -2.18 1.22 7.29
CA SER A 146 -2.94 1.36 6.05
C SER A 146 -2.69 2.73 5.43
N LEU A 147 -2.55 2.77 4.11
CA LEU A 147 -2.28 3.96 3.32
C LEU A 147 -3.33 4.05 2.22
N SER A 148 -4.17 5.08 2.28
CA SER A 148 -5.20 5.36 1.29
C SER A 148 -4.65 6.29 0.22
N LEU A 149 -4.70 5.86 -1.04
CA LEU A 149 -4.27 6.65 -2.19
C LEU A 149 -5.43 7.53 -2.66
N GLY A 150 -5.21 8.84 -2.61
CA GLY A 150 -6.14 9.83 -3.12
C GLY A 150 -6.19 9.84 -4.66
N THR A 151 -7.22 10.46 -5.20
CA THR A 151 -7.27 10.77 -6.62
C THR A 151 -6.45 12.05 -6.90
N PRO A 152 -5.77 12.14 -8.05
CA PRO A 152 -5.06 13.35 -8.42
C PRO A 152 -6.03 14.53 -8.49
N ALA A 153 -5.66 15.65 -7.85
CA ALA A 153 -6.50 16.85 -7.77
C ALA A 153 -6.78 17.51 -9.15
N HIS A 154 -6.06 17.12 -10.19
CA HIS A 154 -6.20 17.64 -11.55
C HIS A 154 -6.36 16.48 -12.54
N GLY A 155 -7.59 16.11 -12.88
CA GLY A 155 -8.09 15.64 -14.20
C GLY A 155 -7.36 14.56 -15.00
N ARG A 156 -6.21 14.04 -14.59
CA ARG A 156 -5.55 12.85 -15.12
C ARG A 156 -5.77 11.76 -14.10
N GLY A 157 -6.98 11.20 -14.13
CA GLY A 157 -7.32 10.05 -13.31
C GLY A 157 -6.28 8.95 -13.46
N LEU A 158 -6.00 8.28 -12.35
CA LEU A 158 -5.47 6.91 -12.38
C LEU A 158 -6.43 5.99 -13.14
N ASP A 159 -7.72 6.37 -13.25
CA ASP A 159 -8.72 5.85 -14.16
C ASP A 159 -8.28 5.94 -15.64
N ARG A 160 -7.37 5.06 -16.07
CA ARG A 160 -7.17 4.76 -17.48
C ARG A 160 -8.47 4.14 -17.97
N GLU A 161 -9.14 4.81 -18.90
CA GLU A 161 -10.30 4.23 -19.61
C GLU A 161 -9.99 2.78 -20.02
N PRO A 162 -10.95 1.84 -19.90
CA PRO A 162 -10.78 0.51 -20.43
C PRO A 162 -10.45 0.64 -21.92
N PHE A 163 -9.33 0.05 -22.32
CA PHE A 163 -8.85 0.01 -23.70
C PHE A 163 -10.04 -0.27 -24.63
N ARG A 164 -10.55 0.75 -25.33
CA ARG A 164 -11.58 0.53 -26.35
C ARG A 164 -10.93 -0.36 -27.40
N ALA A 165 -11.32 -1.62 -27.42
CA ALA A 165 -10.98 -2.53 -28.50
C ALA A 165 -11.39 -1.84 -29.80
N ALA A 166 -10.38 -1.50 -30.62
CA ALA A 166 -10.63 -1.00 -31.97
C ALA A 166 -11.49 -2.04 -32.67
N ARG A 167 -12.72 -1.65 -33.05
CA ARG A 167 -13.52 -2.44 -33.97
C ARG A 167 -12.71 -2.57 -35.25
N ARG A 168 -12.30 -3.79 -35.60
CA ARG A 168 -11.81 -4.07 -36.95
C ARG A 168 -12.97 -3.86 -37.92
N PRO A 169 -12.76 -3.13 -39.03
CA PRO A 169 -13.71 -3.13 -40.13
C PRO A 169 -13.50 -4.41 -40.93
N GLU A 170 -14.56 -5.21 -41.08
CA GLU A 170 -14.87 -5.97 -42.29
C GLU A 170 -16.36 -5.82 -42.58
#